data_AF-A0A6B2C668-F1
#
_entry.id   AF-A0A6B2C668-F1
#
_cell.length_a   1.000
_cell.length_b   1.000
_cell.length_c   1.000
_cell.angle_alpha   90.00
_cell.angle_beta   90.00
_cell.angle_gamma   90.00
#
_symmetry.space_group_name_H-M   'P 1'
#
loop_
_entity.id
_entity.type
_entity.pdbx_description
1 polymer ?
#
loop_
_entity_poly.entity_id
_entity_poly.type
_entity_poly.pdbx_seq_one_letter_code
_entity_poly.pdbx_strand_id
1 'polypeptide(L)'
;MSEAHRKSRVRGFQKERELVRKLWEEGFACIRAPASGAKVRRSIQPDIIAARNNVIFVMEVKTRRKGKAIYIEKDKIDKLVEWARRAGTNAVPLVALYVNREYSWRFVPVTSLKQTEGGYYKVTLEDMSRFYDINTLKSMSDKSKKLENYL
;
A
#
# COMPACT_ATOMS: atom_id res chain seq x y z
N MET A 1 17.58 11.54 -17.13
CA MET A 1 17.20 10.28 -16.44
C MET A 1 17.60 9.10 -17.31
N SER A 2 18.16 8.02 -16.75
CA SER A 2 18.57 6.83 -17.52
C SER A 2 17.37 5.99 -18.00
N GLU A 3 17.54 5.27 -19.11
CA GLU A 3 16.48 4.44 -19.72
C GLU A 3 15.98 3.32 -18.79
N ALA A 4 16.90 2.75 -17.99
CA ALA A 4 16.57 1.74 -16.97
C ALA A 4 15.62 2.29 -15.89
N HIS A 5 15.85 3.53 -15.43
CA HIS A 5 14.94 4.18 -14.48
C HIS A 5 13.56 4.44 -15.10
N ARG A 6 13.50 4.87 -16.36
CA ARG A 6 12.23 5.05 -17.08
C ARG A 6 11.44 3.74 -17.17
N LYS A 7 12.09 2.65 -17.58
CA LYS A 7 11.46 1.31 -17.68
C LYS A 7 10.97 0.82 -16.32
N SER A 8 11.73 1.02 -15.25
CA SER A 8 11.32 0.65 -13.88
C SER A 8 10.08 1.42 -13.43
N ARG A 9 10.02 2.73 -13.70
CA ARG A 9 8.88 3.59 -13.36
C ARG A 9 7.61 3.18 -14.09
N VAL A 10 7.70 2.87 -15.39
CA VAL A 10 6.55 2.37 -16.18
C VAL A 10 6.01 1.07 -15.59
N ARG A 11 6.88 0.13 -15.21
CA ARG A 11 6.47 -1.14 -14.57
C ARG A 11 5.79 -0.92 -13.22
N GLY A 12 6.28 0.02 -12.42
CA GLY A 12 5.65 0.42 -11.16
C GLY A 12 4.22 0.91 -11.39
N PHE A 13 4.03 1.84 -12.34
CA PHE A 13 2.70 2.35 -12.68
C PHE A 13 1.75 1.27 -13.22
N GLN A 14 2.26 0.31 -14.00
CA GLN A 14 1.44 -0.82 -14.45
C GLN A 14 0.96 -1.67 -13.27
N LYS A 15 1.84 -1.93 -12.29
CA LYS A 15 1.49 -2.74 -11.11
C LYS A 15 0.52 -2.02 -10.17
N GLU A 16 0.69 -0.72 -9.96
CA GLU A 16 -0.29 0.08 -9.23
C GLU A 16 -1.67 0.06 -9.93
N ARG A 17 -1.72 0.20 -11.27
CA ARG A 17 -3.00 0.12 -12.02
C ARG A 17 -3.63 -1.26 -11.91
N GLU A 18 -2.83 -2.31 -11.99
CA GLU A 18 -3.29 -3.69 -11.80
C GLU A 18 -3.91 -3.89 -10.41
N LEU A 19 -3.27 -3.38 -9.36
CA LEU A 19 -3.79 -3.47 -7.99
C LEU A 19 -5.11 -2.69 -7.84
N VAL A 20 -5.20 -1.47 -8.36
CA VAL A 20 -6.46 -0.69 -8.37
C VAL A 20 -7.58 -1.47 -9.06
N ARG A 21 -7.32 -2.06 -10.23
CA ARG A 21 -8.33 -2.87 -10.94
C ARG A 21 -8.80 -4.06 -10.09
N LYS A 22 -7.86 -4.80 -9.50
CA LYS A 22 -8.19 -5.95 -8.63
C LYS A 22 -9.02 -5.53 -7.42
N LEU A 23 -8.66 -4.44 -6.74
CA LEU A 23 -9.43 -3.94 -5.61
C LEU A 23 -10.81 -3.44 -6.04
N TRP A 24 -10.91 -2.78 -7.19
CA TRP A 24 -12.20 -2.33 -7.74
C TRP A 24 -13.15 -3.49 -8.03
N GLU A 25 -12.65 -4.55 -8.68
CA GLU A 25 -13.40 -5.79 -8.95
C GLU A 25 -13.91 -6.47 -7.67
N GLU A 26 -13.24 -6.24 -6.55
CA GLU A 26 -13.56 -6.78 -5.22
C GLU A 26 -14.44 -5.83 -4.38
N GLY A 27 -14.93 -4.73 -4.98
CA GLY A 27 -15.89 -3.82 -4.37
C GLY A 27 -15.29 -2.67 -3.55
N PHE A 28 -14.02 -2.34 -3.76
CA PHE A 28 -13.38 -1.18 -3.12
C PHE A 28 -13.45 0.06 -4.02
N ALA A 29 -13.79 1.21 -3.46
CA ALA A 29 -13.61 2.51 -4.11
C ALA A 29 -12.12 2.90 -4.07
N CYS A 30 -11.49 3.08 -5.22
CA CYS A 30 -10.03 3.22 -5.31
C CYS A 30 -9.59 4.50 -6.03
N ILE A 31 -8.51 5.11 -5.56
CA ILE A 31 -7.80 6.18 -6.26
C ILE A 31 -6.29 5.96 -6.19
N ARG A 32 -5.59 6.27 -7.28
CA ARG A 32 -4.12 6.38 -7.34
C ARG A 32 -3.71 7.84 -7.14
N ALA A 33 -2.65 8.07 -6.39
CA ALA A 33 -2.08 9.41 -6.36
C ALA A 33 -1.61 9.86 -7.75
N PRO A 34 -1.75 11.17 -8.06
CA PRO A 34 -1.18 11.73 -9.27
C PRO A 34 0.34 11.53 -9.31
N ALA A 35 0.88 11.40 -10.53
CA ALA A 35 2.34 11.33 -10.69
C ALA A 35 2.99 12.59 -10.09
N SER A 36 4.13 12.42 -9.42
CA SER A 36 4.86 13.48 -8.72
C SER A 36 5.27 14.64 -9.67
N GLY A 37 4.40 15.64 -9.80
CA GLY A 37 4.71 16.94 -10.39
C GLY A 37 5.25 17.92 -9.34
N ALA A 38 5.84 19.04 -9.77
CA ALA A 38 6.44 20.03 -8.86
C ALA A 38 5.47 20.55 -7.76
N LYS A 39 4.16 20.59 -8.04
CA LYS A 39 3.11 20.99 -7.09
C LYS A 39 2.75 19.90 -6.05
N VAL A 40 3.08 18.63 -6.31
CA VAL A 40 2.80 17.49 -5.40
C VAL A 40 3.70 17.50 -4.16
N ARG A 41 4.83 18.21 -4.20
CA ARG A 41 5.77 18.32 -3.07
C ARG A 41 5.20 18.97 -1.80
N ARG A 42 4.01 19.58 -1.86
CA ARG A 42 3.37 20.26 -0.72
C ARG A 42 2.39 19.38 0.05
N SER A 43 2.05 18.19 -0.42
CA SER A 43 1.15 17.28 0.29
C SER A 43 1.69 15.86 0.37
N ILE A 44 1.40 15.20 1.50
CA ILE A 44 1.69 13.78 1.68
C ILE A 44 0.68 12.98 0.86
N GLN A 45 1.16 12.08 0.01
CA GLN A 45 0.31 11.26 -0.84
C GLN A 45 0.77 9.80 -0.78
N PRO A 46 -0.11 8.86 -0.40
CA PRO A 46 0.13 7.44 -0.60
C PRO A 46 0.07 7.10 -2.10
N ASP A 47 0.58 5.94 -2.49
CA ASP A 47 0.49 5.51 -3.90
C ASP A 47 -0.96 5.18 -4.28
N ILE A 48 -1.68 4.48 -3.39
CA ILE A 48 -3.08 4.07 -3.58
C ILE A 48 -3.87 4.29 -2.29
N ILE A 49 -5.11 4.75 -2.44
CA ILE A 49 -6.14 4.73 -1.40
C ILE A 49 -7.25 3.81 -1.90
N ALA A 50 -7.70 2.88 -1.06
CA ALA A 50 -8.84 2.02 -1.32
C ALA A 50 -9.79 2.07 -0.12
N ALA A 51 -11.08 2.28 -0.34
CA ALA A 51 -12.07 2.37 0.72
C ALA A 51 -13.21 1.37 0.48
N ARG A 52 -13.69 0.73 1.56
CA ARG A 52 -14.84 -0.16 1.52
C ARG A 52 -15.48 -0.20 2.90
N ASN A 53 -16.80 -0.06 2.98
CA ASN A 53 -17.58 -0.13 4.22
C ASN A 53 -16.88 0.62 5.37
N ASN A 54 -16.70 1.94 5.28
CA ASN A 54 -16.08 2.76 6.35
C ASN A 54 -14.59 2.48 6.67
N VAL A 55 -13.93 1.50 6.05
CA VAL A 55 -12.49 1.25 6.23
C VAL A 55 -11.72 1.85 5.06
N ILE A 56 -10.63 2.56 5.36
CA ILE A 56 -9.76 3.19 4.36
C ILE A 56 -8.39 2.51 4.43
N PHE A 57 -7.97 1.86 3.36
CA PHE A 57 -6.64 1.30 3.21
C PHE A 57 -5.74 2.29 2.47
N VAL A 58 -4.63 2.65 3.11
CA VAL A 58 -3.70 3.67 2.65
C VAL A 58 -2.39 2.96 2.31
N MET A 59 -2.01 2.92 1.03
CA MET A 59 -1.00 1.99 0.56
C MET A 59 0.19 2.67 -0.10
N GLU A 60 1.41 2.29 0.32
CA GLU A 60 2.63 2.43 -0.48
C GLU A 60 2.85 1.11 -1.23
N VAL A 61 3.01 1.18 -2.56
CA VAL A 61 3.14 0.01 -3.42
C VAL A 61 4.61 -0.30 -3.65
N LYS A 62 5.00 -1.55 -3.39
CA LYS A 62 6.34 -2.07 -3.71
C LYS A 62 6.22 -3.28 -4.59
N THR A 63 7.05 -3.30 -5.63
CA THR A 63 7.23 -4.45 -6.51
C THR A 63 8.60 -5.03 -6.27
N ARG A 64 8.69 -6.35 -6.18
CA ARG A 64 9.95 -7.02 -5.83
C ARG A 64 10.44 -7.89 -6.98
N ARG A 65 11.75 -7.83 -7.25
CA ARG A 65 12.46 -8.87 -8.02
C ARG A 65 12.92 -9.99 -7.08
N LYS A 66 12.82 -11.24 -7.53
CA LYS A 66 13.02 -12.49 -6.76
C LYS A 66 14.26 -12.44 -5.84
N GLY A 67 14.12 -12.89 -4.58
CA GLY A 67 15.24 -13.28 -3.71
C GLY A 67 15.82 -12.26 -2.71
N LYS A 68 15.44 -10.97 -2.72
CA LYS A 68 16.01 -9.95 -1.79
C LYS A 68 15.02 -9.40 -0.76
N ALA A 69 15.42 -8.99 0.44
CA ALA A 69 14.50 -8.27 1.33
C ALA A 69 14.00 -6.96 0.67
N ILE A 70 12.81 -6.50 1.04
CA ILE A 70 12.33 -5.18 0.61
C ILE A 70 12.71 -4.18 1.69
N TYR A 71 13.34 -3.10 1.26
CA TYR A 71 13.69 -1.97 2.10
C TYR A 71 12.82 -0.79 1.75
N ILE A 72 12.29 -0.12 2.76
CA ILE A 72 11.42 1.04 2.63
C ILE A 72 12.01 2.14 3.49
N GLU A 73 12.15 3.32 2.90
CA GLU A 73 12.65 4.49 3.61
C GLU A 73 11.73 4.85 4.77
N LYS A 74 12.31 5.27 5.90
CA LYS A 74 11.55 5.67 7.09
C LYS A 74 10.53 6.76 6.78
N ASP A 75 10.96 7.80 6.07
CA ASP A 75 10.14 8.95 5.69
C ASP A 75 8.89 8.54 4.89
N LYS A 76 8.98 7.49 4.06
CA LYS A 76 7.82 6.95 3.35
C LYS A 76 6.79 6.35 4.29
N ILE A 77 7.24 5.58 5.28
CA ILE A 77 6.37 4.98 6.29
C ILE A 77 5.78 6.05 7.20
N ASP A 78 6.59 6.99 7.68
CA ASP A 78 6.15 8.10 8.53
C ASP A 78 5.05 8.93 7.83
N LYS A 79 5.26 9.24 6.55
CA LYS A 79 4.26 9.91 5.70
C LYS A 79 2.96 9.11 5.58
N LEU A 80 3.06 7.80 5.34
CA LEU A 80 1.90 6.93 5.22
C LEU A 80 1.09 6.90 6.53
N VAL A 81 1.78 6.81 7.67
CA VAL A 81 1.19 6.84 9.02
C VAL A 81 0.52 8.19 9.28
N GLU A 82 1.17 9.31 8.98
CA GLU A 82 0.59 10.65 9.16
C GLU A 82 -0.64 10.86 8.28
N TRP A 83 -0.62 10.35 7.05
CA TRP A 83 -1.79 10.39 6.17
C TRP A 83 -2.97 9.63 6.78
N ALA A 84 -2.73 8.39 7.23
CA ALA A 84 -3.76 7.58 7.87
C ALA A 84 -4.29 8.24 9.14
N ARG A 85 -3.41 8.81 9.98
CA ARG A 85 -3.80 9.55 11.19
C ARG A 85 -4.75 10.71 10.87
N ARG A 86 -4.51 11.46 9.78
CA ARG A 86 -5.40 12.55 9.33
C ARG A 86 -6.73 12.05 8.77
N ALA A 87 -6.75 10.89 8.14
CA ALA A 87 -7.97 10.28 7.61
C ALA A 87 -8.87 9.67 8.68
N GLY A 88 -8.33 9.42 9.88
CA GLY A 88 -9.09 8.98 11.06
C GLY A 88 -8.84 7.52 11.45
N THR A 89 -9.51 7.07 12.50
CA THR A 89 -9.23 5.77 13.16
C THR A 89 -9.50 4.54 12.28
N ASN A 90 -10.33 4.68 11.25
CA ASN A 90 -10.63 3.59 10.31
C ASN A 90 -9.63 3.52 9.14
N ALA A 91 -8.61 4.38 9.13
CA ALA A 91 -7.56 4.36 8.13
C ALA A 91 -6.43 3.40 8.54
N VAL A 92 -6.15 2.42 7.69
CA VAL A 92 -5.15 1.38 7.89
C VAL A 92 -3.97 1.60 6.94
N PRO A 93 -2.80 2.05 7.44
CA PRO A 93 -1.60 2.18 6.63
C PRO A 93 -0.96 0.81 6.35
N LEU A 94 -0.76 0.51 5.06
CA LEU A 94 -0.27 -0.77 4.57
C LEU A 94 0.85 -0.60 3.53
N VAL A 95 1.78 -1.54 3.47
CA VAL A 95 2.65 -1.72 2.30
C VAL A 95 2.03 -2.79 1.41
N ALA A 96 1.65 -2.41 0.19
CA ALA A 96 1.14 -3.34 -0.81
C ALA A 96 2.30 -3.93 -1.62
N LEU A 97 2.60 -5.20 -1.35
CA LEU A 97 3.69 -5.94 -1.96
C LEU A 97 3.20 -6.88 -3.05
N TYR A 98 3.73 -6.71 -4.27
CA TYR A 98 3.59 -7.71 -5.31
C TYR A 98 4.68 -8.79 -5.23
N VAL A 99 4.25 -10.04 -5.09
CA VAL A 99 5.14 -11.21 -4.96
C VAL A 99 5.21 -11.96 -6.29
N ASN A 100 6.27 -11.73 -7.08
CA ASN A 100 6.42 -12.33 -8.41
C ASN A 100 6.35 -13.86 -8.44
N ARG A 101 6.76 -14.58 -7.39
CA ARG A 101 6.77 -16.06 -7.37
C ARG A 101 5.34 -16.63 -7.35
N GLU A 102 4.46 -15.98 -6.61
CA GLU A 102 3.08 -16.42 -6.38
C GLU A 102 2.08 -15.65 -7.25
N TYR A 103 2.55 -14.67 -8.04
CA TYR A 103 1.72 -13.73 -8.79
C TYR A 103 0.61 -13.11 -7.93
N SER A 104 0.92 -12.87 -6.65
CA SER A 104 -0.06 -12.50 -5.64
C SER A 104 0.28 -11.16 -4.98
N TRP A 105 -0.76 -10.48 -4.51
CA TRP A 105 -0.66 -9.27 -3.71
C TRP A 105 -0.72 -9.64 -2.23
N ARG A 106 0.19 -9.05 -1.46
CA ARG A 106 0.24 -9.18 0.00
C ARG A 106 0.28 -7.80 0.61
N PHE A 107 -0.44 -7.58 1.69
CA PHE A 107 -0.52 -6.30 2.36
C PHE A 107 0.06 -6.41 3.76
N VAL A 108 1.08 -5.60 4.02
CA VAL A 108 1.84 -5.62 5.27
C VAL A 108 1.44 -4.43 6.12
N PRO A 109 0.86 -4.63 7.31
CA PRO A 109 0.64 -3.55 8.25
C PRO A 109 1.96 -2.85 8.59
N VAL A 110 1.96 -1.52 8.60
CA VAL A 110 3.17 -0.76 8.98
C VAL A 110 3.64 -1.11 10.39
N THR A 111 2.72 -1.49 11.29
CA THR A 111 3.00 -1.94 12.65
C THR A 111 3.75 -3.29 12.70
N SER A 112 3.71 -4.06 11.62
CA SER A 112 4.43 -5.33 11.49
C SER A 112 5.83 -5.18 10.87
N LEU A 113 6.21 -3.97 10.46
CA LEU A 113 7.51 -3.72 9.85
C LEU A 113 8.61 -3.66 10.91
N LYS A 114 9.75 -4.30 10.61
CA LYS A 114 10.95 -4.23 11.46
C LYS A 114 11.88 -3.15 10.94
N GLN A 115 12.28 -2.23 11.81
CA GLN A 115 13.27 -1.22 11.48
C GLN A 115 14.68 -1.83 11.53
N THR A 116 15.53 -1.48 10.58
CA THR A 116 16.96 -1.83 10.56
C THR A 116 17.77 -0.76 11.27
N GLU A 117 19.02 -1.08 11.64
CA GLU A 117 19.97 -0.13 12.23
C GLU A 117 20.20 1.11 11.34
N GLY A 118 20.18 0.93 10.01
CA GLY A 118 20.28 2.02 9.05
C GLY A 118 19.00 2.86 8.88
N GLY A 119 17.98 2.64 9.71
CA GLY A 119 16.74 3.41 9.72
C GLY A 119 15.68 3.00 8.69
N TYR A 120 15.94 2.01 7.83
CA TYR A 120 14.96 1.51 6.86
C TYR A 120 14.01 0.51 7.51
N TYR A 121 12.81 0.36 6.95
CA TYR A 121 11.94 -0.76 7.28
C TYR A 121 12.20 -1.94 6.35
N LYS A 122 12.31 -3.14 6.92
CA LYS A 122 12.59 -4.39 6.19
C LYS A 122 11.38 -5.32 6.23
N VAL A 123 11.03 -5.88 5.08
CA VAL A 123 10.10 -7.01 4.94
C VAL A 123 10.87 -8.23 4.46
N THR A 124 10.88 -9.30 5.26
CA THR A 124 11.46 -10.61 4.94
C THR A 124 10.42 -11.56 4.37
N LEU A 125 10.87 -12.58 3.64
CA LEU A 125 9.98 -13.55 2.99
C LEU A 125 9.39 -14.59 3.96
N GLU A 126 10.02 -14.81 5.09
CA GLU A 126 9.56 -15.77 6.11
C GLU A 126 8.23 -15.33 6.74
N ASP A 127 7.94 -14.02 6.73
CA ASP A 127 6.72 -13.45 7.32
C ASP A 127 5.54 -13.40 6.32
N MET A 128 5.71 -13.86 5.08
CA MET A 128 4.73 -13.66 4.00
C MET A 128 3.38 -14.36 4.23
N SER A 129 3.36 -15.51 4.92
CA SER A 129 2.13 -16.22 5.26
C SER A 129 1.29 -15.48 6.31
N ARG A 130 1.88 -14.50 7.01
CA ARG A 130 1.22 -13.72 8.05
C ARG A 130 0.62 -12.41 7.52
N PHE A 131 0.96 -12.04 6.29
CA PHE A 131 0.48 -10.82 5.67
C PHE A 131 -0.88 -11.01 5.01
N TYR A 132 -1.64 -9.92 4.96
CA TYR A 132 -3.00 -9.94 4.46
C TYR A 132 -3.01 -10.18 2.95
N ASP A 133 -4.08 -10.80 2.47
CA ASP A 133 -4.45 -10.83 1.06
C ASP A 133 -5.70 -9.97 0.83
N ILE A 134 -6.21 -9.92 -0.40
CA ILE A 134 -7.39 -9.10 -0.71
C ILE A 134 -8.62 -9.58 0.06
N ASN A 135 -8.78 -10.90 0.25
CA ASN A 135 -9.89 -11.46 1.03
C ASN A 135 -9.85 -11.04 2.50
N THR A 136 -8.65 -10.92 3.06
CA THR A 136 -8.44 -10.38 4.40
C THR A 136 -8.89 -8.92 4.47
N LEU A 137 -8.53 -8.08 3.49
CA LEU A 137 -9.00 -6.68 3.44
C LEU A 137 -10.52 -6.59 3.32
N LYS A 138 -11.15 -7.46 2.51
CA LYS A 138 -12.61 -7.53 2.40
C LYS A 138 -13.24 -7.85 3.75
N SER A 139 -12.75 -8.90 4.40
CA SER A 139 -13.22 -9.35 5.71
C SER A 139 -13.06 -8.28 6.79
N MET A 140 -11.96 -7.51 6.76
CA MET A 140 -11.76 -6.36 7.66
C MET A 140 -12.81 -5.27 7.43
N SER A 141 -13.15 -5.02 6.16
CA SER A 141 -14.15 -4.03 5.76
C SER A 141 -15.57 -4.48 6.10
N ASP A 142 -15.90 -5.76 5.93
CA ASP A 142 -17.24 -6.30 6.23
C ASP A 142 -17.59 -6.28 7.72
N LYS A 143 -16.58 -6.37 8.58
CA LYS A 143 -16.75 -6.32 10.04
C LYS A 143 -16.92 -4.90 10.60
N SER A 144 -16.79 -3.88 9.76
CA SER A 144 -16.88 -2.50 10.22
C SER A 144 -18.32 -2.11 10.55
N LYS A 145 -18.48 -1.08 11.39
CA LYS A 145 -19.79 -0.45 11.57
C LYS A 145 -20.23 0.17 10.24
N LYS A 146 -21.44 -0.19 9.82
CA LYS A 146 -22.07 0.38 8.63
C LYS A 146 -22.13 1.90 8.70
N LEU A 147 -21.93 2.54 7.54
CA LEU A 147 -21.96 4.00 7.41
C LEU A 147 -23.32 4.60 7.76
N GLU A 148 -24.40 3.85 7.52
CA GLU A 148 -25.78 4.23 7.89
C GLU A 148 -26.00 4.44 9.39
N ASN A 149 -25.06 4.03 10.25
CA ASN A 149 -25.11 4.36 11.68
C ASN A 149 -24.54 5.76 12.02
N TYR A 150 -24.06 6.51 11.03
CA TYR A 150 -23.47 7.85 11.17
C TYR A 150 -24.19 8.92 10.35
N LEU A 151 -25.24 8.54 9.60
CA LEU A 151 -26.10 9.41 8.80
C LEU A 151 -27.48 9.50 9.45
#